data_AF-A0A8T5QDA8-F1
#
_entry.id   AF-A0A8T5QDA8-F1
#
_cell.length_a   1.000
_cell.length_b   1.000
_cell.length_c   1.000
_cell.angle_alpha   90.00
_cell.angle_beta   90.00
_cell.angle_gamma   90.00
#
_symmetry.space_group_name_H-M   'P 1'
#
loop_
_entity.id
_entity.type
_entity.pdbx_description
1 polymer ?
#
loop_
_entity_poly.entity_id
_entity_poly.type
_entity_poly.pdbx_seq_one_letter_code
_entity_poly.pdbx_strand_id
1 'polypeptide(L)'
;MRIPSEVQEILKRKAYHEQKAFYLKQLLEKYPDNPLILEFMRAEEYLMKKKGFKAAKVYEGICAKVGDLRWLVERQARTLAKYAYQDIGSGPIDKAHMLFTRKLGEDPLKAWKKIADILKRVKGWGYSAQCYANADMPGTAARMFEKQLKQPQKAAWYYEQAEEWLPAARMYKKAKLFDKAGECYTRAGMLKNAVKQWKKAGTLAKHNIGEQVMEQILRK
;
A
#
# COMPACT_ATOMS: atom_id res chain seq x y z
N MET A 1 -1.56 -40.26 16.55
CA MET A 1 -0.77 -39.71 15.42
C MET A 1 0.63 -39.37 15.87
N ARG A 2 1.66 -39.90 15.19
CA ARG A 2 3.05 -39.47 15.41
C ARG A 2 3.34 -38.30 14.47
N ILE A 3 3.55 -37.11 15.03
CA ILE A 3 4.06 -35.97 14.28
C ILE A 3 5.47 -36.32 13.79
N PRO A 4 5.80 -36.17 12.48
CA PRO A 4 7.13 -36.47 11.97
C PRO A 4 8.23 -35.77 12.77
N SER A 5 9.37 -36.42 12.99
CA SER A 5 10.47 -35.90 13.81
C SER A 5 10.98 -34.54 13.35
N GLU A 6 11.07 -34.34 12.03
CA GLU A 6 11.43 -33.07 11.38
C GLU A 6 10.46 -31.93 11.75
N VAL A 7 9.16 -32.25 11.85
CA VAL A 7 8.12 -31.30 12.24
C VAL A 7 8.26 -30.90 13.71
N GLN A 8 8.56 -31.88 14.57
CA GLN A 8 8.79 -31.62 15.99
C GLN A 8 10.02 -30.74 16.22
N GLU A 9 11.09 -30.95 15.47
CA GLU A 9 12.32 -30.16 15.59
C GLU A 9 12.12 -28.70 15.20
N ILE A 10 11.33 -28.45 14.15
CA ILE A 10 11.00 -27.08 13.72
C ILE A 10 10.07 -26.39 14.71
N LEU A 11 9.09 -27.10 15.28
CA LEU A 11 8.22 -26.58 16.35
C LEU A 11 8.99 -26.18 17.60
N LYS A 12 10.12 -26.86 17.90
CA LYS A 12 11.00 -26.53 19.03
C LYS A 12 11.84 -25.27 18.82
N ARG A 13 11.95 -24.74 17.59
CA ARG A 13 12.71 -23.50 17.35
C ARG A 13 11.96 -22.31 17.95
N LYS A 14 12.60 -21.59 18.89
CA LYS A 14 12.07 -20.40 19.59
C LYS A 14 11.43 -19.32 18.70
N ALA A 15 11.75 -19.30 17.40
CA ALA A 15 11.22 -18.35 16.42
C ALA A 15 9.87 -18.77 15.77
N TYR A 16 9.34 -19.96 16.10
CA TYR A 16 8.07 -20.43 15.56
C TYR A 16 6.91 -19.81 16.35
N HIS A 17 6.57 -18.55 16.03
CA HIS A 17 5.50 -17.79 16.67
C HIS A 17 4.16 -18.56 16.76
N GLU A 18 3.37 -18.28 17.79
CA GLU A 18 2.06 -18.89 18.09
C GLU A 18 1.11 -18.99 16.88
N GLN A 19 1.07 -17.96 16.02
CA GLN A 19 0.27 -17.99 14.79
C GLN A 19 0.67 -19.11 13.82
N LYS A 20 1.96 -19.46 13.72
CA LYS A 20 2.43 -20.53 12.84
C LYS A 20 2.05 -21.90 13.38
N ALA A 21 2.18 -22.08 14.70
CA ALA A 21 1.76 -23.30 15.38
C ALA A 21 0.24 -23.53 15.22
N PHE A 22 -0.56 -22.48 15.26
CA PHE A 22 -2.00 -22.53 14.98
C PHE A 22 -2.31 -23.10 13.58
N TYR A 23 -1.70 -22.55 12.52
CA TYR A 23 -1.93 -23.04 11.15
C TYR A 23 -1.45 -24.47 10.93
N LEU A 24 -0.28 -24.81 11.49
CA LEU A 24 0.26 -26.15 11.42
C LEU A 24 -0.67 -27.16 12.13
N LYS A 25 -1.22 -26.79 13.29
CA LYS A 25 -2.20 -27.60 14.02
C LYS A 25 -3.46 -27.82 13.19
N GLN A 26 -4.02 -26.78 12.57
CA GLN A 26 -5.18 -26.94 11.68
C GLN A 26 -4.90 -27.84 10.47
N LEU A 27 -3.69 -27.75 9.88
CA LEU A 27 -3.29 -28.67 8.80
C LEU A 27 -3.16 -30.10 9.29
N LEU A 28 -2.53 -30.32 10.46
CA LEU A 28 -2.36 -31.65 11.05
C LEU A 28 -3.71 -32.28 11.44
N GLU A 29 -4.65 -31.49 11.96
CA GLU A 29 -5.99 -31.97 12.31
C GLU A 29 -6.79 -32.40 11.07
N LYS A 30 -6.69 -31.62 9.99
CA LYS A 30 -7.46 -31.89 8.77
C LYS A 30 -6.78 -32.90 7.84
N TYR A 31 -5.44 -32.94 7.84
CA TYR A 31 -4.61 -33.66 6.89
C TYR A 31 -3.34 -34.25 7.56
N PRO A 32 -3.53 -35.21 8.49
CA PRO A 32 -2.48 -35.67 9.41
C PRO A 32 -1.27 -36.34 8.75
N ASP A 33 -1.50 -37.09 7.66
CA ASP A 33 -0.44 -37.82 6.93
C ASP A 33 -0.10 -37.16 5.60
N ASN A 34 -0.48 -35.90 5.43
CA ASN A 34 -0.39 -35.24 4.14
C ASN A 34 0.99 -34.60 3.94
N PRO A 35 1.70 -34.92 2.83
CA PRO A 35 2.99 -34.30 2.51
C PRO A 35 2.95 -32.77 2.42
N LEU A 36 1.76 -32.16 2.33
CA LEU A 36 1.56 -30.72 2.35
C LEU A 36 2.01 -30.03 3.64
N ILE A 37 2.09 -30.75 4.76
CA ILE A 37 2.65 -30.20 6.00
C ILE A 37 4.12 -29.82 5.78
N LEU A 38 4.89 -30.70 5.13
CA LEU A 38 6.30 -30.42 4.80
C LEU A 38 6.42 -29.29 3.78
N GLU A 39 5.53 -29.21 2.79
CA GLU A 39 5.49 -28.08 1.85
C GLU A 39 5.21 -26.75 2.56
N PHE A 40 4.23 -26.72 3.49
CA PHE A 40 3.94 -25.53 4.29
C PHE A 40 5.15 -25.10 5.11
N MET A 41 5.84 -26.05 5.72
CA MET A 41 7.05 -25.79 6.51
C MET A 41 8.21 -25.28 5.66
N ARG A 42 8.41 -25.83 4.45
CA ARG A 42 9.36 -25.29 3.47
C ARG A 42 9.02 -23.85 3.08
N ALA A 43 7.73 -23.52 2.91
CA ALA A 43 7.31 -22.15 2.65
C ALA A 43 7.67 -21.21 3.82
N GLU A 44 7.43 -21.63 5.05
CA GLU A 44 7.81 -20.87 6.26
C GLU A 44 9.34 -20.73 6.39
N GLU A 45 10.11 -21.74 6.00
CA GLU A 45 11.57 -21.66 5.92
C GLU A 45 12.04 -20.64 4.87
N TYR A 46 11.40 -20.62 3.70
CA TYR A 46 11.66 -19.58 2.70
C TYR A 46 11.38 -18.19 3.25
N LEU A 47 10.30 -17.99 4.02
CA LEU A 47 10.02 -16.72 4.68
C LEU A 47 11.13 -16.31 5.67
N MET A 48 11.64 -17.26 6.46
CA MET A 48 12.75 -17.00 7.38
C MET A 48 14.02 -16.58 6.63
N LYS A 49 14.27 -17.17 5.46
CA LYS A 49 15.38 -16.82 4.56
C LYS A 49 15.09 -15.59 3.68
N LYS A 50 14.03 -14.82 3.96
CA LYS A 50 13.55 -13.66 3.17
C LYS A 50 13.25 -13.97 1.69
N LYS A 51 13.00 -15.23 1.33
CA LYS A 51 12.64 -15.67 -0.03
C LYS A 51 11.12 -15.68 -0.22
N GLY A 52 10.47 -14.52 -0.05
CA GLY A 52 9.01 -14.41 0.02
C GLY A 52 8.26 -14.88 -1.23
N PHE A 53 8.80 -14.63 -2.43
CA PHE A 53 8.17 -15.09 -3.67
C PHE A 53 8.16 -16.63 -3.80
N LYS A 54 9.26 -17.28 -3.41
CA LYS A 54 9.33 -18.75 -3.36
C LYS A 54 8.30 -19.29 -2.35
N ALA A 55 8.19 -18.69 -1.18
CA ALA A 55 7.18 -19.05 -0.20
C ALA A 55 5.74 -18.92 -0.76
N ALA A 56 5.44 -17.80 -1.44
CA ALA A 56 4.13 -17.57 -2.04
C ALA A 56 3.76 -18.61 -3.11
N LYS A 57 4.72 -19.04 -3.94
CA LYS A 57 4.52 -20.12 -4.92
C LYS A 57 4.26 -21.47 -4.26
N VAL A 58 4.93 -21.75 -3.14
CA VAL A 58 4.65 -22.97 -2.38
C VAL A 58 3.24 -22.93 -1.80
N TYR A 59 2.81 -21.81 -1.20
CA TYR A 59 1.42 -21.67 -0.73
C TYR A 59 0.40 -21.82 -1.85
N GLU A 60 0.68 -21.30 -3.05
CA GLU A 60 -0.16 -21.48 -4.24
C GLU A 60 -0.35 -22.96 -4.59
N GLY A 61 0.74 -23.73 -4.59
CA GLY A 61 0.71 -25.17 -4.84
C GLY A 61 -0.06 -25.93 -3.77
N ILE A 62 0.02 -25.51 -2.50
CA ILE A 62 -0.76 -26.10 -1.42
C ILE A 62 -2.26 -25.80 -1.63
N CYS A 63 -2.63 -24.53 -1.89
CA CYS A 63 -4.03 -24.15 -2.18
C CYS A 63 -4.61 -24.95 -3.35
N ALA A 64 -3.82 -25.20 -4.40
CA ALA A 64 -4.27 -25.99 -5.55
C ALA A 64 -4.59 -27.45 -5.19
N LYS A 65 -3.94 -28.02 -4.17
CA LYS A 65 -4.11 -29.42 -3.75
C LYS A 65 -5.20 -29.63 -2.70
N VAL A 66 -5.34 -28.73 -1.72
CA VAL A 66 -6.32 -28.87 -0.61
C VAL A 66 -7.51 -27.93 -0.71
N GLY A 67 -7.62 -27.21 -1.83
CA GLY A 67 -8.59 -26.15 -2.03
C GLY A 67 -8.18 -24.84 -1.35
N ASP A 68 -8.98 -23.80 -1.61
CA ASP A 68 -8.76 -22.44 -1.12
C ASP A 68 -9.16 -22.32 0.36
N LEU A 69 -8.37 -22.93 1.25
CA LEU A 69 -8.50 -22.70 2.68
C LEU A 69 -8.27 -21.21 2.95
N ARG A 70 -9.29 -20.53 3.47
CA ARG A 70 -9.30 -19.07 3.68
C ARG A 70 -8.02 -18.54 4.32
N TRP A 71 -7.54 -19.19 5.38
CA TRP A 71 -6.35 -18.76 6.10
C TRP A 71 -5.06 -18.91 5.28
N LEU A 72 -4.97 -19.93 4.42
CA LEU A 72 -3.80 -20.21 3.58
C LEU A 72 -3.72 -19.23 2.43
N VAL A 73 -4.87 -18.95 1.79
CA VAL A 73 -5.00 -17.88 0.79
C VAL A 73 -4.65 -16.53 1.40
N GLU A 74 -5.11 -16.22 2.61
CA GLU A 74 -4.74 -15.00 3.31
C GLU A 74 -3.23 -14.95 3.63
N ARG A 75 -2.64 -16.07 4.03
CA ARG A 75 -1.18 -16.18 4.27
C ARG A 75 -0.39 -15.93 2.99
N GLN A 76 -0.84 -16.47 1.87
CA GLN A 76 -0.25 -16.24 0.55
C GLN A 76 -0.35 -14.77 0.14
N ALA A 77 -1.54 -14.16 0.24
CA ALA A 77 -1.76 -12.76 -0.11
C ALA A 77 -0.90 -11.81 0.73
N ARG A 78 -0.83 -12.04 2.05
CA ARG A 78 0.03 -11.28 2.96
C ARG A 78 1.50 -11.43 2.62
N THR A 79 1.94 -12.64 2.26
CA THR A 79 3.32 -12.90 1.82
C THR A 79 3.64 -12.14 0.55
N LEU A 80 2.78 -12.21 -0.46
CA LEU A 80 2.96 -11.50 -1.73
C LEU A 80 3.05 -9.99 -1.50
N ALA A 81 2.13 -9.40 -0.73
CA ALA A 81 2.15 -7.99 -0.37
C ALA A 81 3.44 -7.60 0.38
N LYS A 82 3.82 -8.40 1.39
CA LYS A 82 4.98 -8.13 2.23
C LYS A 82 6.29 -8.14 1.45
N TYR A 83 6.43 -8.99 0.45
CA TYR A 83 7.68 -9.18 -0.28
C TYR A 83 7.67 -8.58 -1.69
N ALA A 84 6.60 -7.89 -2.09
CA ALA A 84 6.48 -7.25 -3.40
C ALA A 84 7.64 -6.27 -3.70
N TYR A 85 8.13 -5.58 -2.68
CA TYR A 85 9.18 -4.57 -2.85
C TYR A 85 10.59 -5.14 -3.05
N GLN A 86 10.80 -6.45 -2.83
CA GLN A 86 12.14 -7.03 -2.79
C GLN A 86 12.66 -7.51 -4.15
N ASP A 87 11.83 -7.74 -5.17
CA ASP A 87 12.35 -8.29 -6.44
C ASP A 87 11.52 -8.06 -7.73
N ILE A 88 10.22 -7.68 -7.73
CA ILE A 88 9.37 -7.94 -8.94
C ILE A 88 8.27 -6.89 -9.23
N GLY A 89 8.53 -5.59 -9.10
CA GLY A 89 7.56 -4.56 -9.53
C GLY A 89 6.18 -4.67 -8.85
N SER A 90 5.10 -4.24 -9.53
CA SER A 90 3.73 -4.27 -8.97
C SER A 90 3.07 -5.65 -9.01
N GLY A 91 3.57 -6.60 -9.82
CA GLY A 91 2.90 -7.89 -10.07
C GLY A 91 2.51 -8.68 -8.82
N PRO A 92 3.37 -8.81 -7.78
CA PRO A 92 3.00 -9.46 -6.52
C PRO A 92 1.88 -8.73 -5.75
N ILE A 93 1.80 -7.40 -5.88
CA ILE A 93 0.76 -6.58 -5.24
C ILE A 93 -0.58 -6.83 -5.91
N ASP A 94 -0.60 -6.81 -7.24
CA ASP A 94 -1.81 -7.08 -8.04
C ASP A 94 -2.33 -8.50 -7.78
N LYS A 95 -1.41 -9.48 -7.68
CA LYS A 95 -1.77 -10.85 -7.27
C LYS A 95 -2.31 -10.91 -5.84
N ALA A 96 -1.71 -10.18 -4.89
CA ALA A 96 -2.24 -10.11 -3.53
C ALA A 96 -3.65 -9.51 -3.48
N HIS A 97 -3.90 -8.46 -4.25
CA HIS A 97 -5.23 -7.83 -4.36
C HIS A 97 -6.26 -8.77 -4.95
N MET A 98 -5.90 -9.48 -6.02
CA MET A 98 -6.74 -10.50 -6.63
C MET A 98 -7.09 -11.64 -5.66
N LEU A 99 -6.15 -12.08 -4.82
CA LEU A 99 -6.43 -13.08 -3.78
C LEU A 99 -7.41 -12.55 -2.72
N PHE A 100 -7.21 -11.32 -2.22
CA PHE A 100 -8.14 -10.73 -1.25
C PHE A 100 -9.55 -10.57 -1.81
N THR A 101 -9.68 -10.10 -3.05
CA THR A 101 -11.00 -9.83 -3.65
C THR A 101 -11.69 -11.11 -4.10
N ARG A 102 -11.05 -11.90 -4.97
CA ARG A 102 -11.72 -13.04 -5.63
C ARG A 102 -11.81 -14.28 -4.75
N LYS A 103 -10.77 -14.54 -3.93
CA LYS A 103 -10.71 -15.78 -3.14
C LYS A 103 -11.18 -15.59 -1.71
N LEU A 104 -10.99 -14.41 -1.14
CA LEU A 104 -11.41 -14.11 0.24
C LEU A 104 -12.72 -13.31 0.32
N GLY A 105 -13.26 -12.87 -0.82
CA GLY A 105 -14.50 -12.09 -0.88
C GLY A 105 -14.38 -10.71 -0.21
N GLU A 106 -13.16 -10.17 -0.07
CA GLU A 106 -12.99 -8.83 0.46
C GLU A 106 -13.40 -7.77 -0.57
N ASP A 107 -14.01 -6.70 -0.08
CA ASP A 107 -14.27 -5.50 -0.86
C ASP A 107 -12.97 -4.96 -1.51
N PRO A 108 -12.96 -4.57 -2.79
CA PRO A 108 -11.76 -4.14 -3.50
C PRO A 108 -11.00 -2.98 -2.84
N LEU A 109 -11.70 -2.01 -2.26
CA LEU A 109 -11.08 -0.86 -1.59
C LEU A 109 -10.48 -1.30 -0.25
N LYS A 110 -11.20 -2.13 0.52
CA LYS A 110 -10.68 -2.74 1.76
C LYS A 110 -9.45 -3.60 1.50
N ALA A 111 -9.42 -4.37 0.41
CA ALA A 111 -8.28 -5.18 0.00
C ALA A 111 -7.04 -4.31 -0.28
N TRP A 112 -7.21 -3.23 -1.05
CA TRP A 112 -6.12 -2.27 -1.31
C TRP A 112 -5.58 -1.63 -0.03
N LYS A 113 -6.47 -1.19 0.86
CA LYS A 113 -6.07 -0.65 2.17
C LYS A 113 -5.30 -1.67 3.01
N LYS A 114 -5.76 -2.93 3.06
CA LYS A 114 -5.11 -4.01 3.80
C LYS A 114 -3.70 -4.28 3.27
N ILE A 115 -3.52 -4.28 1.96
CA ILE A 115 -2.20 -4.37 1.31
C ILE A 115 -1.34 -3.15 1.64
N ALA A 116 -1.91 -1.95 1.59
CA ALA A 116 -1.22 -0.71 1.94
C ALA A 116 -0.67 -0.75 3.38
N ASP A 117 -1.47 -1.22 4.33
CA ASP A 117 -1.08 -1.38 5.74
C ASP A 117 0.06 -2.39 5.92
N ILE A 118 0.04 -3.50 5.17
CA ILE A 118 1.13 -4.50 5.17
C ILE A 118 2.43 -3.88 4.65
N LEU A 119 2.36 -3.19 3.51
CA LEU A 119 3.51 -2.52 2.89
C LEU A 119 4.07 -1.41 3.78
N LYS A 120 3.19 -0.67 4.47
CA LYS A 120 3.57 0.37 5.43
C LYS A 120 4.44 -0.19 6.56
N ARG A 121 4.07 -1.36 7.12
CA ARG A 121 4.81 -2.02 8.22
C ARG A 121 6.21 -2.46 7.80
N VAL A 122 6.40 -2.84 6.53
CA VAL A 122 7.71 -3.20 5.98
C VAL A 122 8.45 -2.02 5.35
N LYS A 123 7.99 -0.79 5.58
CA LYS A 123 8.58 0.45 5.05
C LYS A 123 8.60 0.50 3.51
N GLY A 124 7.71 -0.23 2.84
CA GLY A 124 7.47 -0.18 1.39
C GLY A 124 6.66 1.06 1.00
N TRP A 125 7.15 2.25 1.34
CA TRP A 125 6.36 3.50 1.33
C TRP A 125 5.79 3.87 -0.05
N GLY A 126 6.55 3.64 -1.13
CA GLY A 126 6.11 3.94 -2.50
C GLY A 126 4.87 3.16 -2.91
N TYR A 127 4.96 1.84 -2.80
CA TYR A 127 3.84 0.94 -3.09
C TYR A 127 2.68 1.10 -2.10
N SER A 128 2.97 1.33 -0.81
CA SER A 128 1.95 1.57 0.19
C SER A 128 1.13 2.83 -0.15
N ALA A 129 1.79 3.92 -0.56
CA ALA A 129 1.11 5.14 -0.98
C ALA A 129 0.22 4.92 -2.21
N GLN A 130 0.69 4.17 -3.21
CA GLN A 130 -0.12 3.79 -4.38
C GLN A 130 -1.32 2.92 -3.98
N CYS A 131 -1.15 1.97 -3.06
CA CYS A 131 -2.26 1.15 -2.58
C CYS A 131 -3.30 1.96 -1.81
N TYR A 132 -2.90 2.97 -1.00
CA TYR A 132 -3.87 3.87 -0.38
C TYR A 132 -4.61 4.73 -1.41
N ALA A 133 -3.96 5.14 -2.51
CA ALA A 133 -4.65 5.82 -3.59
C ALA A 133 -5.70 4.91 -4.26
N ASN A 134 -5.33 3.67 -4.57
CA ASN A 134 -6.26 2.68 -5.13
C ASN A 134 -7.38 2.29 -4.16
N ALA A 135 -7.20 2.52 -2.85
CA ALA A 135 -8.20 2.35 -1.82
C ALA A 135 -9.12 3.57 -1.63
N ASP A 136 -9.09 4.53 -2.57
CA ASP A 136 -9.82 5.80 -2.50
C ASP A 136 -9.45 6.64 -1.26
N MET A 137 -8.16 6.64 -0.91
CA MET A 137 -7.61 7.43 0.20
C MET A 137 -6.49 8.37 -0.27
N PRO A 138 -6.73 9.26 -1.25
CA PRO A 138 -5.70 10.12 -1.84
C PRO A 138 -4.98 11.01 -0.82
N GLY A 139 -5.69 11.54 0.19
CA GLY A 139 -5.07 12.34 1.25
C GLY A 139 -4.09 11.56 2.15
N THR A 140 -4.28 10.24 2.28
CA THR A 140 -3.32 9.37 2.99
C THR A 140 -2.10 9.10 2.12
N ALA A 141 -2.31 8.81 0.83
CA ALA A 141 -1.23 8.66 -0.15
C ALA A 141 -0.36 9.93 -0.22
N ALA A 142 -0.99 11.11 -0.29
CA ALA A 142 -0.33 12.41 -0.31
C ALA A 142 0.62 12.60 0.88
N ARG A 143 0.13 12.36 2.10
CA ARG A 143 0.93 12.44 3.34
C ARG A 143 2.14 11.51 3.32
N MET A 144 2.03 10.34 2.71
CA MET A 144 3.16 9.41 2.55
C MET A 144 4.19 9.94 1.56
N PHE A 145 3.75 10.46 0.40
CA PHE A 145 4.64 11.08 -0.57
C PHE A 145 5.36 12.30 0.00
N GLU A 146 4.68 13.11 0.82
CA GLU A 146 5.25 14.27 1.48
C GLU A 146 6.26 13.88 2.57
N LYS A 147 5.83 13.06 3.54
CA LYS A 147 6.60 12.86 4.77
C LYS A 147 7.67 11.79 4.62
N GLN A 148 7.37 10.67 3.95
CA GLN A 148 8.26 9.52 3.87
C GLN A 148 9.12 9.53 2.61
N LEU A 149 8.52 9.83 1.45
CA LEU A 149 9.22 9.76 0.16
C LEU A 149 9.84 11.08 -0.29
N LYS A 150 9.48 12.20 0.36
CA LYS A 150 9.93 13.56 0.03
C LYS A 150 9.74 13.93 -1.46
N GLN A 151 8.64 13.46 -2.06
CA GLN A 151 8.30 13.72 -3.48
C GLN A 151 7.19 14.78 -3.54
N PRO A 152 7.53 16.09 -3.51
CA PRO A 152 6.54 17.16 -3.38
C PRO A 152 5.55 17.20 -4.55
N GLN A 153 5.99 16.92 -5.78
CA GLN A 153 5.10 16.93 -6.94
C GLN A 153 4.01 15.85 -6.85
N LYS A 154 4.36 14.62 -6.46
CA LYS A 154 3.37 13.54 -6.28
C LYS A 154 2.47 13.81 -5.08
N ALA A 155 3.04 14.29 -3.98
CA ALA A 155 2.25 14.69 -2.82
C ALA A 155 1.21 15.76 -3.18
N ALA A 156 1.61 16.78 -3.95
CA ALA A 156 0.71 17.83 -4.41
C ALA A 156 -0.45 17.28 -5.24
N TRP A 157 -0.14 16.40 -6.21
CA TRP A 157 -1.15 15.78 -7.05
C TRP A 157 -2.17 14.99 -6.23
N TYR A 158 -1.72 14.16 -5.28
CA TYR A 158 -2.64 13.41 -4.42
C TYR A 158 -3.43 14.31 -3.45
N TYR A 159 -2.84 15.39 -2.93
CA TYR A 159 -3.61 16.37 -2.14
C TYR A 159 -4.67 17.06 -2.99
N GLU A 160 -4.37 17.39 -4.24
CA GLU A 160 -5.34 17.94 -5.19
C GLU A 160 -6.48 16.95 -5.48
N GLN A 161 -6.18 15.66 -5.69
CA GLN A 161 -7.22 14.63 -5.85
C GLN A 161 -8.08 14.44 -4.59
N ALA A 162 -7.52 14.73 -3.41
CA ALA A 162 -8.24 14.72 -2.13
C ALA A 162 -8.98 16.02 -1.83
N GLU A 163 -8.98 16.99 -2.76
CA GLU A 163 -9.50 18.35 -2.59
C GLU A 163 -8.89 19.11 -1.39
N GLU A 164 -7.72 18.67 -0.91
CA GLU A 164 -6.94 19.34 0.10
C GLU A 164 -6.10 20.46 -0.57
N TRP A 165 -6.80 21.49 -1.05
CA TRP A 165 -6.25 22.56 -1.90
C TRP A 165 -5.04 23.29 -1.29
N LEU A 166 -5.09 23.59 0.00
CA LEU A 166 -4.01 24.32 0.67
C LEU A 166 -2.72 23.48 0.82
N PRO A 167 -2.77 22.23 1.33
CA PRO A 167 -1.64 21.31 1.23
C PRO A 167 -1.11 21.11 -0.19
N ALA A 168 -2.00 20.94 -1.18
CA ALA A 168 -1.61 20.80 -2.59
C ALA A 168 -0.82 22.02 -3.08
N ALA A 169 -1.32 23.23 -2.84
CA ALA A 169 -0.66 24.48 -3.21
C ALA A 169 0.75 24.61 -2.61
N ARG A 170 0.92 24.24 -1.33
CA ARG A 170 2.23 24.25 -0.66
C ARG A 170 3.20 23.26 -1.30
N MET A 171 2.72 22.06 -1.63
CA MET A 171 3.55 21.03 -2.25
C MET A 171 3.90 21.37 -3.71
N TYR A 172 2.97 21.91 -4.51
CA TYR A 172 3.27 22.41 -5.85
C TYR A 172 4.28 23.56 -5.83
N LYS A 173 4.14 24.50 -4.90
CA LYS A 173 5.14 25.56 -4.68
C LYS A 173 6.51 24.98 -4.33
N LYS A 174 6.58 23.96 -3.46
CA LYS A 174 7.83 23.28 -3.11
C LYS A 174 8.46 22.56 -4.30
N ALA A 175 7.63 22.02 -5.20
CA ALA A 175 8.05 21.45 -6.48
C ALA A 175 8.35 22.50 -7.57
N LYS A 176 8.31 23.80 -7.25
CA LYS A 176 8.48 24.94 -8.18
C LYS A 176 7.47 24.98 -9.34
N LEU A 177 6.33 24.29 -9.20
CA LEU A 177 5.20 24.36 -10.13
C LEU A 177 4.27 25.50 -9.71
N PHE A 178 4.75 26.73 -9.92
CA PHE A 178 4.09 27.93 -9.38
C PHE A 178 2.69 28.18 -9.97
N ASP A 179 2.46 27.83 -11.23
CA ASP A 179 1.16 28.02 -11.88
C ASP A 179 0.06 27.18 -11.21
N LYS A 180 0.30 25.86 -11.09
CA LYS A 180 -0.57 24.93 -10.32
C LYS A 180 -0.72 25.32 -8.85
N ALA A 181 0.36 25.80 -8.22
CA ALA A 181 0.27 26.29 -6.86
C ALA A 181 -0.69 27.48 -6.74
N GLY A 182 -0.71 28.38 -7.74
CA GLY A 182 -1.64 29.49 -7.83
C GLY A 182 -3.10 29.04 -7.98
N GLU A 183 -3.35 28.07 -8.85
CA GLU A 183 -4.67 27.45 -9.03
C GLU A 183 -5.19 26.84 -7.72
N CYS A 184 -4.38 26.04 -7.04
CA CYS A 184 -4.76 25.45 -5.76
C CYS A 184 -4.97 26.50 -4.66
N TYR A 185 -4.15 27.56 -4.59
CA TYR A 185 -4.40 28.66 -3.64
C TYR A 185 -5.73 29.36 -3.91
N THR A 186 -6.14 29.47 -5.17
CA THR A 186 -7.42 30.08 -5.55
C THR A 186 -8.59 29.23 -5.11
N ARG A 187 -8.54 27.91 -5.35
CA ARG A 187 -9.54 26.95 -4.84
C ARG A 187 -9.60 26.94 -3.31
N ALA A 188 -8.49 27.23 -2.64
CA ALA A 188 -8.42 27.40 -1.19
C ALA A 188 -8.88 28.79 -0.68
N GLY A 189 -9.33 29.69 -1.56
CA GLY A 189 -9.74 31.07 -1.20
C GLY A 189 -8.57 32.01 -0.85
N MET A 190 -7.32 31.62 -1.09
CA MET A 190 -6.12 32.39 -0.78
C MET A 190 -5.62 33.22 -1.96
N LEU A 191 -6.45 34.14 -2.46
CA LEU A 191 -6.17 34.94 -3.65
C LEU A 191 -4.83 35.69 -3.64
N LYS A 192 -4.45 36.31 -2.50
CA LYS A 192 -3.14 36.99 -2.37
C LYS A 192 -1.96 36.03 -2.61
N ASN A 193 -2.06 34.80 -2.10
CA ASN A 193 -1.02 33.78 -2.30
C ASN A 193 -1.00 33.28 -3.74
N ALA A 194 -2.17 33.15 -4.36
CA ALA A 194 -2.32 32.73 -5.75
C ALA A 194 -1.65 33.72 -6.71
N VAL A 195 -1.97 35.02 -6.60
CA VAL A 195 -1.32 36.11 -7.36
C VAL A 195 0.20 36.07 -7.19
N LYS A 196 0.69 35.85 -5.97
CA LYS A 196 2.13 35.73 -5.71
C LYS A 196 2.76 34.55 -6.45
N GLN A 197 2.06 33.41 -6.58
CA GLN A 197 2.60 32.27 -7.34
C GLN A 197 2.52 32.50 -8.85
N TRP A 198 1.42 33.03 -9.38
CA TRP A 198 1.29 33.32 -10.81
C TRP A 198 2.27 34.39 -11.30
N LYS A 199 2.58 35.39 -10.46
CA LYS A 199 3.69 36.32 -10.73
C LYS A 199 5.02 35.59 -10.88
N LYS A 200 5.31 34.62 -10.01
CA LYS A 200 6.53 33.79 -10.11
C LYS A 200 6.54 32.85 -11.32
N ALA A 201 5.37 32.41 -11.78
CA ALA A 201 5.23 31.60 -12.97
C ALA A 201 5.32 32.41 -14.28
N GLY A 202 5.21 33.75 -14.22
CA GLY A 202 5.07 34.60 -15.41
C GLY A 202 3.70 34.46 -16.11
N THR A 203 2.70 33.89 -15.43
CA THR A 203 1.38 33.57 -16.00
C THR A 203 0.26 34.46 -15.48
N LEU A 204 0.57 35.51 -14.70
CA LEU A 204 -0.45 36.37 -14.08
C LEU A 204 -1.48 36.91 -15.09
N ALA A 205 -1.04 37.33 -16.27
CA ALA A 205 -1.94 37.88 -17.31
C ALA A 205 -2.94 36.86 -17.87
N LYS A 206 -2.67 35.55 -17.75
CA LYS A 206 -3.56 34.48 -18.23
C LYS A 206 -4.75 34.27 -17.29
N HIS A 207 -4.55 34.55 -16.02
CA HIS A 207 -5.58 34.42 -15.01
C HIS A 207 -6.16 35.83 -14.84
N ASN A 208 -7.38 36.07 -15.33
CA ASN A 208 -8.00 37.40 -15.37
C ASN A 208 -8.58 37.80 -13.99
N ILE A 209 -7.71 37.84 -12.99
CA ILE A 209 -8.02 37.90 -11.54
C ILE A 209 -7.88 39.31 -10.99
N GLY A 210 -7.39 40.27 -11.80
CA GLY A 210 -7.21 41.65 -11.38
C GLY A 210 -8.47 42.21 -10.72
N GLU A 211 -9.62 42.01 -11.36
CA GLU A 211 -10.92 42.49 -10.84
C GLU A 211 -11.43 41.67 -9.64
N GLN A 212 -11.41 40.33 -9.73
CA GLN A 212 -11.91 39.46 -8.64
C GLN A 212 -11.11 39.59 -7.33
N VAL A 213 -9.79 39.76 -7.45
CA VAL A 213 -8.90 39.95 -6.30
C VAL A 213 -9.08 41.35 -5.71
N MET A 214 -9.27 42.37 -6.54
CA MET A 214 -9.54 43.74 -6.08
C MET A 214 -10.90 43.81 -5.38
N GLU A 215 -11.97 43.22 -5.92
CA GLU A 215 -13.27 43.14 -5.24
C GLU A 215 -13.19 42.44 -3.87
N GLN A 216 -12.50 41.30 -3.76
CA GLN A 216 -12.38 40.59 -2.48
C GLN A 216 -11.46 41.31 -1.47
N ILE A 217 -10.47 42.06 -1.94
CA ILE A 217 -9.62 42.89 -1.07
C ILE A 217 -10.39 44.12 -0.58
N LEU A 218 -11.26 44.69 -1.42
CA LEU A 218 -12.07 45.88 -1.10
C LEU A 218 -13.33 45.58 -0.28
N ARG A 219 -13.82 44.33 -0.25
CA ARG A 219 -14.95 43.89 0.61
C ARG A 219 -14.57 43.57 2.07
N LYS A 220 -13.35 43.85 2.50
CA LYS A 220 -12.90 43.72 3.90
C LYS A 220 -12.65 45.08 4.52
#